data_AF-A0A967TLZ3-F1
#
_entry.id   AF-A0A967TLZ3-F1
#
_cell.length_a   1.000
_cell.length_b   1.000
_cell.length_c   1.000
_cell.angle_alpha   90.00
_cell.angle_beta   90.00
_cell.angle_gamma   90.00
#
_symmetry.space_group_name_H-M   'P 1'
#
loop_
_entity.id
_entity.type
_entity.pdbx_description
1 polymer ?
#
loop_
_entity_poly.entity_id
_entity_poly.type
_entity_poly.pdbx_seq_one_letter_code
_entity_poly.pdbx_strand_id
1 'polypeptide(L)' 'LALLKLETQTPEHLPLSAAPPQLGERVFTIGYPGAKSFDSSPTFSEGSVASLSAPGGDATFLQITAPVEPGSSGGPVV' A
#
# COMPACT_ATOMS: atom_id res chain seq x y z
N LEU A 1 -1.15 2.46 -13.04
CA LEU A 1 0.25 2.21 -12.58
C LEU A 1 1.18 3.20 -13.27
N ALA A 2 2.22 3.66 -12.59
CA ALA A 2 3.25 4.52 -13.14
C ALA A 2 4.62 4.03 -12.66
N LEU A 3 5.66 4.19 -13.48
CA LEU A 3 7.05 3.90 -13.12
C LEU A 3 7.83 5.20 -13.16
N LEU A 4 8.62 5.45 -12.11
CA LEU A 4 9.48 6.62 -11.99
C LEU A 4 10.94 6.15 -11.93
N LYS A 5 11.81 6.87 -12.62
CA LYS A 5 13.26 6.67 -12.56
C LYS A 5 13.86 7.80 -11.73
N LEU A 6 14.64 7.43 -10.72
CA LEU A 6 15.49 8.37 -10.00
C LEU A 6 16.87 8.38 -10.67
N GLU A 7 17.50 9.55 -10.77
CA GLU A 7 18.89 9.66 -11.25
C GLU A 7 19.91 9.33 -10.15
N THR A 8 19.43 9.04 -8.93
CA THR A 8 20.23 8.62 -7.78
C THR A 8 20.02 7.14 -7.47
N GLN A 9 21.02 6.50 -6.85
CA GLN A 9 20.91 5.13 -6.38
C GLN A 9 20.14 5.05 -5.06
N THR A 10 19.23 4.10 -4.94
CA THR A 10 18.49 3.78 -3.71
C THR A 10 18.90 2.38 -3.24
N PRO A 11 19.92 2.25 -2.38
CA PRO A 11 20.45 0.94 -1.98
C PRO A 11 19.43 0.13 -1.15
N GLU A 12 18.58 0.82 -0.39
CA GLU A 12 17.55 0.19 0.43
C GLU A 12 16.21 0.16 -0.31
N HIS A 13 15.56 -1.00 -0.29
CA HIS A 13 14.24 -1.22 -0.88
C HIS A 13 13.51 -2.33 -0.14
N LEU A 14 12.18 -2.29 -0.18
CA LEU A 14 11.37 -3.39 0.32
C LEU A 14 11.38 -4.52 -0.70
N PRO A 15 11.60 -5.79 -0.29
CA PRO A 15 11.46 -6.92 -1.18
C PRO A 15 9.98 -7.10 -1.56
N LEU A 16 9.74 -7.57 -2.78
CA LEU A 16 8.39 -7.97 -3.20
C LEU A 16 8.09 -9.38 -2.67
N SER A 17 6.93 -9.57 -2.07
CA SER A 17 6.50 -10.90 -1.64
C SER A 17 6.27 -11.81 -2.85
N ALA A 18 6.85 -13.01 -2.82
CA ALA A 18 6.58 -14.07 -3.78
C ALA A 18 5.41 -14.98 -3.35
N ALA A 19 4.98 -14.87 -2.08
CA ALA A 19 3.85 -15.63 -1.58
C ALA A 19 2.54 -14.93 -1.94
N PRO A 20 1.50 -15.66 -2.37
CA PRO A 20 0.19 -15.07 -2.58
C PRO A 20 -0.41 -14.62 -1.24
N PRO A 21 -1.13 -13.49 -1.22
CA PRO A 21 -1.81 -13.01 -0.02
C PRO A 21 -2.92 -13.97 0.41
N GLN A 22 -3.15 -14.06 1.71
CA GLN A 22 -4.18 -14.93 2.30
C GLN A 22 -5.26 -14.12 3.01
N LEU A 23 -6.49 -14.64 3.01
CA LEU A 23 -7.58 -14.03 3.75
C LEU A 23 -7.25 -13.97 5.25
N GLY A 24 -7.44 -12.81 5.87
CA GLY A 24 -7.12 -12.56 7.28
C GLY A 24 -5.63 -12.34 7.57
N GLU A 25 -4.76 -12.36 6.56
CA GLU A 25 -3.35 -12.02 6.73
C GLU A 25 -3.21 -10.58 7.23
N ARG A 26 -2.37 -10.38 8.26
CA ARG A 26 -2.09 -9.04 8.80
C ARG A 26 -1.28 -8.26 7.80
N VAL A 27 -1.68 -7.03 7.56
CA VAL A 27 -1.01 -6.11 6.64
C VAL A 27 -0.96 -4.71 7.23
N PHE A 28 0.00 -3.91 6.79
CA PHE A 28 0.03 -2.49 7.07
C PHE A 28 0.35 -1.67 5.82
N THR A 29 0.07 -0.39 5.90
CA THR A 29 0.40 0.59 4.87
C THR A 29 1.09 1.80 5.49
N ILE A 30 1.92 2.45 4.69
CA ILE A 30 2.50 3.76 5.02
C ILE A 30 2.09 4.73 3.92
N GLY A 31 1.41 5.80 4.30
CA GLY A 31 0.95 6.85 3.38
C GLY A 31 1.37 8.24 3.86
N TYR A 32 1.22 9.23 2.97
CA TYR A 32 1.47 10.64 3.28
C TYR A 32 0.19 11.44 3.04
N PRO A 33 -0.83 11.26 3.90
CA PRO A 33 -2.07 12.00 3.76
C PRO A 33 -1.80 13.50 3.93
N GLY A 34 -2.42 14.33 3.09
CA GLY A 34 -2.24 15.78 3.20
C GLY A 34 -0.87 16.31 2.75
N ALA A 35 -0.13 15.60 1.89
CA ALA A 35 1.17 16.04 1.32
C ALA A 35 1.18 17.41 0.59
N LYS A 36 0.04 18.11 0.52
CA LYS A 36 -0.05 19.52 0.10
C LYS A 36 0.26 20.51 1.24
N SER A 37 0.38 20.04 2.47
CA SER A 37 0.66 20.82 3.68
C SER A 37 2.12 20.66 4.11
N PHE A 38 2.68 21.69 4.74
CA PHE A 38 4.09 21.74 5.17
C PHE A 38 4.50 20.69 6.22
N ASP A 39 3.53 20.10 6.92
CA ASP A 39 3.67 18.91 7.77
C ASP A 39 3.14 17.71 6.97
N SER A 40 4.05 16.95 6.38
CA SER A 40 3.74 15.66 5.74
C SER A 40 4.44 14.54 6.49
N SER A 41 4.07 14.38 7.75
CA SER A 41 4.47 13.20 8.53
C SER A 41 3.85 11.93 7.92
N PRO A 42 4.58 10.80 7.84
CA PRO A 42 4.02 9.55 7.38
C PRO A 42 2.97 9.03 8.36
N THR A 43 1.88 8.47 7.83
CA THR A 43 0.86 7.78 8.61
C THR A 43 1.01 6.27 8.45
N PHE A 44 1.07 5.58 9.58
CA PHE A 44 1.01 4.11 9.65
C PHE A 44 -0.44 3.67 9.88
N SER A 45 -0.91 2.74 9.05
CA SER A 45 -2.24 2.13 9.16
C SER A 45 -2.12 0.61 9.09
N GLU A 46 -2.63 -0.11 10.09
CA GLU A 46 -2.64 -1.58 10.14
C GLU A 46 -4.04 -2.15 9.92
N GLY A 47 -4.11 -3.36 9.37
CA GLY A 47 -5.34 -4.11 9.19
C GLY A 47 -5.07 -5.55 8.76
N SER A 48 -6.01 -6.11 8.00
CA SER A 48 -5.89 -7.46 7.43
C SER A 48 -6.46 -7.52 6.01
N VAL A 49 -6.12 -8.58 5.28
CA VAL A 49 -6.74 -8.89 3.99
C VAL A 49 -8.19 -9.32 4.21
N ALA A 50 -9.13 -8.50 3.72
CA ALA A 50 -10.56 -8.73 3.82
C ALA A 50 -11.14 -9.50 2.63
N SER A 51 -10.52 -9.41 1.46
CA SER A 51 -10.92 -10.13 0.25
C SER A 51 -9.76 -10.20 -0.75
N LEU A 52 -9.71 -11.29 -1.53
CA LEU A 52 -8.74 -11.49 -2.62
C LEU A 52 -9.26 -11.01 -3.98
N SER A 53 -10.42 -10.37 -4.01
CA SER A 53 -11.03 -9.81 -5.22
C SER A 53 -11.92 -8.61 -4.88
N ALA A 54 -12.10 -7.70 -5.83
CA ALA A 54 -13.11 -6.66 -5.74
C ALA A 54 -14.54 -7.23 -5.89
N PRO A 55 -15.57 -6.47 -5.49
CA PRO A 55 -16.96 -6.77 -5.85
C PRO A 55 -17.08 -7.01 -7.37
N GLY A 56 -17.68 -8.12 -7.77
CA GLY A 56 -17.74 -8.55 -9.18
C GLY A 56 -16.65 -9.56 -9.57
N GLY A 57 -15.76 -9.94 -8.65
CA GLY A 57 -14.81 -11.04 -8.83
C GLY A 57 -13.51 -10.67 -9.52
N ASP A 58 -13.20 -9.38 -9.64
CA ASP A 58 -11.92 -8.93 -10.20
C ASP A 58 -10.77 -9.23 -9.24
N ALA A 59 -9.99 -10.25 -9.58
CA ALA A 59 -8.84 -10.73 -8.82
C ALA A 59 -7.58 -9.85 -8.96
N THR A 60 -7.64 -8.75 -9.72
CA THR A 60 -6.55 -7.77 -9.79
C THR A 60 -6.55 -6.79 -8.59
N PHE A 61 -7.56 -6.89 -7.73
CA PHE A 61 -7.71 -6.07 -6.52
C PHE A 61 -7.67 -6.91 -5.25
N LEU A 62 -6.99 -6.37 -4.24
CA LEU A 62 -7.06 -6.85 -2.86
C LEU A 62 -7.88 -5.86 -2.04
N GLN A 63 -8.78 -6.36 -1.19
CA GLN A 63 -9.46 -5.54 -0.21
C GLN A 63 -8.76 -5.72 1.14
N ILE A 64 -8.46 -4.61 1.79
CA ILE A 64 -7.83 -4.57 3.11
C ILE A 64 -8.70 -3.80 4.10
N THR A 65 -8.55 -4.07 5.39
CA THR A 65 -9.23 -3.31 6.45
C THR A 65 -8.41 -2.13 6.96
N ALA A 66 -7.13 -2.02 6.56
CA ALA A 66 -6.28 -0.89 6.95
C ALA A 66 -6.88 0.41 6.38
N PRO A 67 -7.03 1.48 7.18
CA PRO A 67 -7.58 2.75 6.69
C PRO A 67 -6.74 3.36 5.55
N VAL A 68 -7.40 3.68 4.43
CA VAL A 68 -6.80 4.26 3.22
C VAL A 68 -7.37 5.66 3.00
N GLU A 69 -6.55 6.68 3.25
CA GLU A 69 -6.92 8.11 3.14
C GLU A 69 -6.33 8.75 1.86
N PRO A 70 -6.87 9.90 1.39
CA PRO A 70 -6.26 10.66 0.29
C PRO A 70 -4.78 11.00 0.59
N GLY A 71 -3.87 10.50 -0.25
CA GLY A 71 -2.41 10.62 -0.06
C GLY A 71 -1.71 9.30 0.33
N SER A 72 -2.47 8.23 0.52
CA SER A 72 -1.94 6.86 0.60
C SER A 72 -1.72 6.19 -0.77
N SER A 73 -2.28 6.78 -1.84
CA SER A 73 -2.19 6.27 -3.21
C SER A 73 -0.74 6.06 -3.66
N GLY A 74 -0.41 4.83 -4.08
CA GLY A 74 0.94 4.44 -4.51
C GLY A 74 1.87 4.02 -3.36
N GLY A 75 1.43 4.11 -2.11
CA GLY A 75 2.13 3.54 -0.95
C GLY A 75 2.10 2.01 -0.95
N PRO A 76 3.00 1.37 -0.19
CA PRO A 76 3.08 -0.08 -0.12
C PRO A 76 1.96 -0.66 0.74
N VAL A 77 1.58 -1.90 0.43
CA VAL A 77 0.91 -2.82 1.35
C VAL A 77 1.92 -3.91 1.68
N VAL A 78 2.21 -4.09 2.96
CA VAL A 78 3.21 -5.03 3.48
C VAL A 78 2.58 -5.98 4.47
#